data_AF-A0A3G2LBU1-F1
#
_entry.id   AF-A0A3G2LBU1-F1
#
_cell.length_a   1.000
_cell.length_b   1.000
_cell.length_c   1.000
_cell.angle_alpha   90.00
_cell.angle_beta   90.00
_cell.angle_gamma   90.00
#
_symmetry.space_group_name_H-M   'P 1'
#
loop_
_entity.id
_entity.type
_entity.pdbx_description
1 polymer ?
#
loop_
_entity_poly.entity_id
_entity_poly.type
_entity_poly.pdbx_seq_one_letter_code
_entity_poly.pdbx_strand_id
1 'polypeptide(L)'
;MQLSIVTLVALSVLNFYGLYTQTFPVFRPENFAFPIIALVHLVFLYVLWFKITEYEDTDPQMRTIEYILYAVVLVYLFYLAKTVYTLLSYTDFENHVIPVSFLPMALVILVLQTFLIFMTVLAIGYRKKLVGDYNFDDISRHIDSWEQ
;
A
#
# COMPACT_ATOMS: atom_id res chain seq x y z
N MET A 1 -4.06 6.88 -10.18
CA MET A 1 -4.87 5.77 -9.62
C MET A 1 -4.61 4.44 -10.26
N GLN A 2 -4.85 4.27 -11.57
CA GLN A 2 -4.71 2.97 -12.25
C GLN A 2 -3.33 2.31 -12.06
N LEU A 3 -2.25 3.08 -12.17
CA LEU A 3 -0.89 2.58 -11.91
C LEU A 3 -0.72 2.01 -10.49
N SER A 4 -1.31 2.64 -9.47
CA SER A 4 -1.25 2.15 -8.09
C SER A 4 -1.99 0.82 -7.94
N ILE A 5 -3.13 0.66 -8.62
CA ILE A 5 -3.91 -0.59 -8.62
C ILE A 5 -3.10 -1.70 -9.27
N VAL A 6 -2.50 -1.45 -10.44
CA VAL A 6 -1.65 -2.44 -11.12
C VAL A 6 -0.47 -2.85 -10.23
N THR A 7 0.19 -1.89 -9.58
CA THR A 7 1.29 -2.18 -8.65
C THR A 7 0.82 -2.99 -7.43
N LEU A 8 -0.34 -2.68 -6.86
CA LEU A 8 -0.92 -3.45 -5.74
C LEU A 8 -1.23 -4.89 -6.13
N VAL A 9 -1.84 -5.10 -7.31
CA VAL A 9 -2.14 -6.44 -7.81
C VAL A 9 -0.85 -7.21 -8.09
N ALA A 10 0.13 -6.59 -8.76
CA ALA A 10 1.42 -7.20 -9.04
C ALA A 10 2.15 -7.63 -7.75
N LEU A 11 2.24 -6.73 -6.76
CA LEU A 11 2.85 -7.05 -5.47
C LEU A 11 2.05 -8.07 -4.67
N SER A 12 0.72 -8.10 -4.80
CA SER A 12 -0.11 -9.13 -4.15
C SER A 12 0.22 -10.52 -4.67
N VAL A 13 0.44 -10.66 -5.99
CA VAL A 13 0.87 -11.94 -6.59
C VAL A 13 2.31 -12.26 -6.22
N LEU A 14 3.22 -11.28 -6.32
CA LEU A 14 4.65 -11.47 -6.02
C LEU A 14 4.91 -11.74 -4.53
N ASN A 15 4.00 -11.37 -3.62
CA ASN A 15 4.14 -11.72 -2.21
C ASN A 15 4.04 -13.24 -1.96
N PHE A 16 3.49 -14.01 -2.91
CA PHE A 16 3.52 -15.47 -2.87
C PHE A 16 4.78 -16.07 -3.49
N TYR A 17 5.67 -15.27 -4.09
CA TYR A 17 6.88 -15.75 -4.74
C TYR A 17 8.01 -15.96 -3.71
N GLY A 18 8.49 -17.21 -3.59
CA GLY A 18 9.64 -17.53 -2.77
C GLY A 18 10.95 -17.20 -3.49
N LEU A 19 11.60 -16.10 -3.10
CA LEU A 19 12.88 -15.65 -3.69
C LEU A 19 13.96 -16.74 -3.68
N TYR A 20 14.09 -17.47 -2.56
CA TYR A 20 15.12 -18.50 -2.39
C TYR A 20 14.79 -19.85 -3.05
N THR A 21 13.51 -20.14 -3.28
CA THR A 21 13.06 -21.46 -3.75
C THR A 21 12.55 -21.45 -5.18
N GLN A 22 12.33 -20.28 -5.79
CA GLN A 22 11.63 -20.12 -7.09
C GLN A 22 10.24 -20.75 -7.14
N THR A 23 9.66 -21.07 -5.98
CA THR A 23 8.33 -21.69 -5.88
C THR A 23 7.30 -20.68 -5.40
N PHE A 24 6.03 -20.95 -5.69
CA PHE A 24 4.89 -20.21 -5.16
C PHE A 24 4.23 -20.99 -4.03
N PRO A 25 4.68 -20.83 -2.77
CA PRO A 25 4.00 -21.43 -1.63
C PRO A 25 2.70 -20.66 -1.31
N VAL A 26 1.65 -20.92 -2.08
CA VAL A 26 0.35 -20.24 -1.98
C VAL A 26 -0.28 -20.38 -0.59
N PHE A 27 -0.13 -21.55 0.05
CA PHE A 27 -0.78 -21.85 1.32
C PHE A 27 -0.04 -21.39 2.58
N ARG A 28 1.01 -20.55 2.45
CA ARG A 28 1.68 -19.97 3.62
C ARG A 28 0.89 -18.76 4.12
N PRO A 29 0.36 -18.77 5.37
CA PRO A 29 -0.47 -17.67 5.88
C PRO A 29 0.22 -16.30 5.87
N GLU A 30 1.55 -16.27 6.07
CA GLU A 30 2.37 -15.06 6.01
C GLU A 30 2.28 -14.32 4.66
N ASN A 31 1.98 -15.04 3.56
CA ASN A 31 1.86 -14.46 2.23
C ASN A 31 0.51 -13.74 2.00
N PHE A 32 -0.48 -13.95 2.86
CA PHE A 32 -1.78 -13.27 2.77
C PHE A 32 -1.81 -11.91 3.46
N ALA A 33 -0.82 -11.61 4.30
CA ALA A 33 -0.78 -10.33 5.03
C ALA A 33 -0.77 -9.13 4.08
N PHE A 34 0.08 -9.15 3.03
CA PHE A 34 0.14 -8.05 2.08
C PHE A 34 -1.15 -7.86 1.26
N PRO A 35 -1.74 -8.91 0.63
CA PRO A 35 -3.03 -8.80 -0.05
C PRO A 35 -4.17 -8.26 0.83
N ILE A 36 -4.25 -8.67 2.09
CA ILE A 36 -5.28 -8.18 3.02
C ILE A 36 -5.09 -6.67 3.28
N ILE A 37 -3.85 -6.26 3.54
CA ILE A 37 -3.51 -4.85 3.79
C ILE A 37 -3.72 -4.00 2.53
N ALA A 38 -3.48 -4.56 1.35
CA ALA A 38 -3.73 -3.92 0.07
C ALA A 38 -5.21 -3.54 -0.13
N LEU A 39 -6.15 -4.27 0.48
CA LEU A 39 -7.58 -3.92 0.41
C LEU A 39 -7.87 -2.54 1.00
N VAL A 40 -7.22 -2.17 2.10
CA VAL A 40 -7.37 -0.83 2.69
C VAL A 40 -6.96 0.25 1.70
N HIS A 41 -5.83 0.05 1.02
CA HIS A 41 -5.34 0.99 0.02
C HIS A 41 -6.28 1.05 -1.20
N LEU A 42 -6.83 -0.08 -1.64
CA LEU A 42 -7.84 -0.10 -2.71
C LEU A 42 -9.11 0.67 -2.31
N VAL A 43 -9.59 0.51 -1.08
CA VAL A 43 -10.73 1.27 -0.54
C VAL A 43 -10.43 2.76 -0.56
N PHE A 44 -9.24 3.19 -0.12
CA PHE A 44 -8.85 4.60 -0.20
C PHE A 44 -8.87 5.13 -1.63
N LEU A 45 -8.29 4.39 -2.58
CA LEU A 45 -8.27 4.81 -4.00
C LEU A 45 -9.69 4.89 -4.58
N TYR A 46 -10.57 3.97 -4.20
CA TYR A 46 -11.98 4.00 -4.60
C TYR A 46 -12.69 5.24 -4.05
N VAL A 47 -12.59 5.50 -2.74
CA VAL A 47 -13.23 6.68 -2.11
C VAL A 47 -12.68 7.97 -2.70
N LEU A 48 -11.37 8.06 -2.89
CA LEU A 48 -10.76 9.24 -3.53
C LEU A 48 -11.27 9.44 -4.95
N TRP A 49 -11.39 8.37 -5.74
CA TRP A 49 -11.91 8.44 -7.10
C TRP A 49 -13.36 8.92 -7.13
N PHE A 50 -14.18 8.36 -6.24
CA PHE A 50 -15.58 8.72 -6.10
C PHE A 50 -15.73 10.21 -5.76
N LYS A 51 -15.03 10.70 -4.74
CA LYS A 51 -15.06 12.12 -4.32
C LYS A 51 -14.65 13.08 -5.45
N ILE A 52 -13.59 12.75 -6.19
CA ILE A 52 -13.14 13.56 -7.33
C ILE A 52 -14.19 13.58 -8.45
N THR A 53 -14.89 12.47 -8.67
CA THR A 53 -15.85 12.34 -9.78
C THR A 53 -17.18 13.03 -9.47
N GLU A 54 -17.66 12.93 -8.24
CA GLU A 54 -18.92 13.51 -7.77
C GLU A 54 -18.76 14.96 -7.29
N TYR A 55 -17.54 15.50 -7.27
CA TYR A 55 -17.22 16.84 -6.72
C TYR A 55 -17.73 17.03 -5.28
N GLU A 56 -17.60 15.97 -4.47
CA GLU A 56 -18.07 15.96 -3.10
C GLU A 56 -16.93 16.30 -2.13
N ASP A 57 -17.25 17.08 -1.09
CA ASP A 57 -16.31 17.49 -0.07
C ASP A 57 -15.87 16.34 0.85
N THR A 58 -14.84 16.62 1.67
CA THR A 58 -14.31 15.66 2.62
C THR A 58 -15.33 15.28 3.70
N ASP A 59 -15.40 13.98 4.02
CA ASP A 59 -16.23 13.46 5.11
C ASP A 59 -15.39 12.77 6.22
N PRO A 60 -15.97 12.52 7.42
CA PRO A 60 -15.27 11.86 8.52
C PRO A 60 -14.81 10.41 8.23
N GLN A 61 -15.52 9.69 7.34
CA GLN A 61 -15.18 8.32 6.98
C GLN A 61 -13.92 8.29 6.11
N MET A 62 -13.83 9.18 5.12
CA MET A 62 -12.64 9.36 4.28
C MET A 62 -11.40 9.67 5.12
N ARG A 63 -11.53 10.54 6.13
CA ARG A 63 -10.44 10.85 7.08
C ARG A 63 -9.95 9.62 7.81
N THR A 64 -10.87 8.78 8.27
CA THR A 64 -10.53 7.53 8.98
C THR A 64 -9.74 6.60 8.06
N ILE A 65 -10.18 6.45 6.81
CA ILE A 65 -9.49 5.62 5.81
C ILE A 65 -8.08 6.17 5.52
N GLU A 66 -7.92 7.49 5.42
CA GLU A 66 -6.60 8.11 5.24
C GLU A 66 -5.66 7.85 6.43
N TYR A 67 -6.15 7.91 7.66
CA TYR A 67 -5.33 7.60 8.84
C TYR A 67 -4.93 6.13 8.92
N ILE A 68 -5.83 5.22 8.55
CA ILE A 68 -5.46 3.81 8.41
C ILE A 68 -4.41 3.66 7.30
N LEU A 69 -4.54 4.39 6.19
CA LEU A 69 -3.55 4.38 5.10
C LEU A 69 -2.16 4.84 5.57
N TYR A 70 -2.07 5.80 6.49
CA TYR A 70 -0.78 6.18 7.08
C TYR A 70 -0.10 5.03 7.82
N ALA A 71 -0.87 4.21 8.56
CA ALA A 71 -0.35 2.99 9.17
C ALA A 71 0.07 1.96 8.10
N VAL A 72 -0.69 1.85 7.01
CA VAL A 72 -0.35 0.99 5.86
C VAL A 72 0.97 1.40 5.21
N VAL A 73 1.27 2.69 5.11
CA VAL A 73 2.58 3.18 4.61
C VAL A 73 3.73 2.67 5.47
N LEU A 74 3.58 2.62 6.81
CA LEU A 74 4.60 2.03 7.69
C LEU A 74 4.80 0.54 7.42
N VAL A 75 3.71 -0.19 7.15
CA VAL A 75 3.80 -1.60 6.75
C VAL A 75 4.54 -1.74 5.42
N TYR A 76 4.27 -0.89 4.43
CA TYR A 76 5.01 -0.92 3.16
C TYR A 76 6.50 -0.63 3.35
N LEU A 77 6.87 0.31 4.21
CA LEU A 77 8.26 0.57 4.58
C LEU A 77 8.91 -0.65 5.24
N PHE A 78 8.19 -1.36 6.10
CA PHE A 78 8.66 -2.61 6.69
C PHE A 78 8.93 -3.69 5.63
N TYR A 79 8.01 -3.89 4.67
CA TYR A 79 8.22 -4.83 3.56
C TYR A 79 9.40 -4.45 2.68
N LEU A 80 9.58 -3.15 2.40
CA LEU A 80 10.74 -2.63 1.68
C LEU A 80 12.03 -2.92 2.42
N ALA A 81 12.09 -2.61 3.72
CA ALA A 81 13.25 -2.88 4.56
C ALA A 81 13.59 -4.38 4.61
N LYS A 82 12.58 -5.25 4.68
CA LYS A 82 12.76 -6.71 4.60
C LYS A 82 13.40 -7.15 3.28
N THR A 83 12.94 -6.60 2.15
CA THR A 83 13.53 -6.89 0.82
C THR A 83 14.97 -6.37 0.72
N VAL A 84 15.24 -5.17 1.22
CA VAL A 84 16.60 -4.59 1.26
C VAL A 84 17.52 -5.45 2.10
N TYR A 85 17.10 -5.85 3.30
CA TYR A 85 17.88 -6.74 4.16
C TYR A 85 18.18 -8.07 3.47
N THR A 86 17.18 -8.66 2.80
CA THR A 86 17.32 -9.89 2.01
C THR A 86 18.34 -9.76 0.88
N LEU A 87 18.40 -8.60 0.21
CA LEU A 87 19.39 -8.31 -0.83
C LEU A 87 20.79 -8.11 -0.24
N LEU A 88 20.91 -7.44 0.91
CA LEU A 88 22.19 -7.19 1.56
C LEU A 88 22.81 -8.46 2.14
N SER A 89 22.00 -9.38 2.65
CA SER A 89 22.49 -10.68 3.17
C SER A 89 22.73 -11.71 2.07
N TYR A 90 22.63 -11.35 0.78
CA TYR A 90 22.80 -12.30 -0.34
C TYR A 90 24.16 -12.99 -0.33
N THR A 91 25.24 -12.26 -0.01
CA THR A 91 26.61 -12.79 0.01
C THR A 91 26.83 -13.86 1.08
N ASP A 92 26.05 -13.81 2.16
CA ASP A 92 26.16 -14.77 3.27
C ASP A 92 25.71 -16.19 2.88
N PHE A 93 25.02 -16.30 1.75
CA PHE A 93 24.45 -17.55 1.23
C PHE A 93 25.14 -18.02 -0.07
N GLU A 94 26.29 -17.46 -0.47
CA GLU A 94 27.03 -17.90 -1.69
C GLU A 94 27.35 -19.40 -1.71
N ASN A 95 27.44 -20.04 -0.53
CA ASN A 95 27.66 -21.48 -0.39
C ASN A 95 26.37 -22.34 -0.52
N HIS A 96 25.19 -21.73 -0.59
CA HIS A 96 23.93 -22.39 -0.90
C HIS A 96 23.57 -22.20 -2.37
N VAL A 97 22.87 -23.16 -2.97
CA VAL A 97 22.41 -23.11 -4.36
C VAL A 97 21.30 -22.07 -4.50
N ILE A 98 21.66 -20.78 -4.57
CA ILE A 98 20.71 -19.70 -4.78
C ILE A 98 20.33 -19.68 -6.27
N PRO A 99 19.04 -19.59 -6.61
CA PRO A 99 18.63 -19.56 -8.00
C PRO A 99 19.06 -18.28 -8.72
N VAL A 100 19.41 -18.38 -10.00
CA VAL A 100 19.88 -17.25 -10.84
C VAL A 100 18.84 -16.12 -10.94
N SER A 101 17.55 -16.44 -10.75
CA SER A 101 16.47 -15.44 -10.76
C SER A 101 16.37 -14.62 -9.47
N PHE A 102 17.12 -14.95 -8.41
CA PHE A 102 17.02 -14.29 -7.11
C PHE A 102 17.22 -12.78 -7.22
N LEU A 103 18.36 -12.34 -7.75
CA LEU A 103 18.69 -10.92 -7.90
C LEU A 103 17.70 -10.15 -8.79
N PRO A 104 17.39 -10.57 -10.02
CA PRO A 104 16.47 -9.81 -10.87
C PRO A 104 15.07 -9.72 -10.25
N MET A 105 14.57 -10.80 -9.63
CA MET A 105 13.25 -10.77 -9.00
C MET A 105 13.22 -9.92 -7.74
N ALA A 106 14.24 -10.00 -6.89
CA ALA A 106 14.35 -9.16 -5.70
C ALA A 106 14.42 -7.66 -6.07
N LEU A 107 15.14 -7.32 -7.13
CA LEU A 107 15.19 -5.94 -7.65
C LEU A 107 13.84 -5.48 -8.21
N VAL A 108 13.14 -6.31 -8.98
CA VAL A 108 11.79 -5.99 -9.48
C VAL A 108 10.83 -5.74 -8.31
N ILE A 109 10.83 -6.61 -7.30
CA ILE A 109 10.00 -6.44 -6.10
C ILE A 109 10.35 -5.15 -5.37
N LEU A 110 11.65 -4.85 -5.19
CA LEU A 110 12.11 -3.65 -4.52
C LEU A 110 11.67 -2.37 -5.24
N VAL A 111 11.79 -2.34 -6.57
CA VAL A 111 11.33 -1.22 -7.41
C VAL A 111 9.83 -1.03 -7.27
N LEU A 112 9.06 -2.13 -7.36
CA LEU A 112 7.59 -2.07 -7.21
C LEU A 112 7.17 -1.61 -5.82
N GLN A 113 7.84 -2.05 -4.75
CA GLN A 113 7.57 -1.61 -3.37
C GLN A 113 7.86 -0.11 -3.19
N THR A 114 9.01 0.36 -3.69
CA THR A 114 9.38 1.77 -3.65
C THR A 114 8.38 2.62 -4.43
N PHE A 115 8.02 2.15 -5.62
CA PHE A 115 7.03 2.81 -6.47
C PHE A 115 5.64 2.85 -5.80
N LEU A 116 5.22 1.79 -5.12
CA LEU A 116 3.95 1.76 -4.39
C LEU A 116 3.92 2.82 -3.29
N ILE A 117 4.98 2.93 -2.48
CA ILE A 117 5.09 3.94 -1.42
C ILE A 117 4.98 5.34 -2.02
N PHE A 118 5.75 5.61 -3.09
CA PHE A 118 5.71 6.88 -3.80
C PHE A 118 4.29 7.21 -4.30
N MET A 119 3.61 6.26 -4.93
CA MET A 119 2.23 6.41 -5.41
C MET A 119 1.23 6.66 -4.27
N THR A 120 1.45 6.04 -3.11
CA THR A 120 0.60 6.23 -1.92
C THR A 120 0.71 7.66 -1.40
N VAL A 121 1.94 8.16 -1.24
CA VAL A 121 2.19 9.54 -0.78
C VAL A 121 1.64 10.55 -1.79
N LEU A 122 1.81 10.30 -3.09
CA LEU A 122 1.21 11.13 -4.13
C LEU A 122 -0.32 11.13 -4.05
N ALA A 123 -0.96 9.98 -3.83
CA ALA A 123 -2.42 9.90 -3.73
C ALA A 123 -2.96 10.72 -2.55
N ILE A 124 -2.29 10.66 -1.39
CA ILE A 124 -2.61 11.49 -0.21
C ILE A 124 -2.47 12.98 -0.54
N GLY A 125 -1.42 13.36 -1.28
CA GLY A 125 -1.19 14.73 -1.74
C GLY A 125 -2.24 15.22 -2.73
N TYR A 126 -2.62 14.38 -3.71
CA TYR A 126 -3.67 14.70 -4.67
C TYR A 126 -5.03 14.88 -3.99
N ARG A 127 -5.34 14.05 -2.99
CA ARG A 127 -6.56 14.20 -2.20
C ARG A 127 -6.62 15.57 -1.50
N LYS A 128 -5.50 16.01 -0.90
CA LYS A 128 -5.33 17.37 -0.31
C LYS A 128 -5.62 18.48 -1.32
N LYS A 129 -5.07 18.34 -2.52
CA LYS A 129 -5.16 19.37 -3.56
C LYS A 129 -6.54 19.43 -4.24
N LEU A 130 -7.19 18.28 -4.43
CA LEU A 130 -8.40 18.18 -5.26
C LEU A 130 -9.69 18.15 -4.43
N VAL A 131 -9.68 17.52 -3.25
CA VAL A 131 -10.86 17.37 -2.38
C VAL A 131 -10.85 18.38 -1.23
N GLY A 132 -9.68 18.93 -0.89
CA GLY A 132 -9.53 19.93 0.16
C GLY A 132 -9.10 19.35 1.52
N ASP A 133 -9.08 20.24 2.51
CA ASP A 133 -8.67 19.95 3.88
C ASP A 133 -9.86 19.51 4.74
N TYR A 134 -9.58 18.69 5.75
CA TYR A 134 -10.60 18.29 6.72
C TYR A 134 -10.96 19.48 7.62
N ASN A 135 -12.18 20.00 7.49
CA ASN A 135 -12.71 21.01 8.40
C ASN A 135 -13.29 20.35 9.66
N PHE A 136 -12.68 20.61 10.82
CA PHE A 136 -13.14 20.05 12.10
C PHE A 136 -14.38 20.77 12.67
N ASP A 137 -14.58 22.04 12.31
CA ASP A 137 -15.67 22.88 12.84
C ASP A 137 -17.03 22.59 12.18
N ASP A 138 -17.04 22.03 10.98
CA ASP A 138 -18.29 21.67 10.28
C ASP A 138 -18.88 20.34 10.80
N ILE A 139 -18.01 19.48 11.34
CA ILE A 139 -18.38 18.18 11.92
C ILE A 139 -19.08 18.38 13.28
N SER A 140 -18.66 19.36 14.09
CA SER A 140 -19.33 19.65 15.36
C SER A 140 -20.73 20.22 15.17
N ARG A 141 -20.95 21.06 14.15
CA ARG A 141 -22.28 21.62 13.85
C ARG A 141 -23.30 20.57 13.40
N HIS A 142 -22.85 19.53 12.68
CA HIS A 142 -23.70 18.41 12.28
C HIS A 142 -23.99 17.43 13.43
N ILE A 143 -23.26 17.49 14.55
CA ILE A 143 -23.57 16.72 15.76
C ILE A 143 -24.60 17.47 16.61
N ASP A 144 -24.46 18.79 16.75
CA ASP A 144 -25.39 19.64 17.51
C ASP A 144 -26.79 19.74 16.87
N SER A 145 -26.93 19.54 15.55
CA SER A 145 -28.24 19.59 14.87
C SER A 145 -29.17 18.40 15.17
N TRP A 146 -28.70 17.36 15.85
CA TRP A 146 -29.51 16.20 16.28
C TRP A 146 -29.95 16.28 17.75
N GLU A 147 -29.49 17.28 18.51
CA GLU A 147 -29.89 17.53 19.90
C GLU A 147 -30.98 18.62 20.04
N GLN A 148 -31.69 18.96 18.96
CA GLN A 148 -32.85 19.86 18.98
C GLN A 148 -34.16 19.15 18.61
#